data_AF-A0A6N7X7A5-F1
#
_entry.id   AF-A0A6N7X7A5-F1
#
_cell.length_a   1.000
_cell.length_b   1.000
_cell.length_c   1.000
_cell.angle_alpha   90.00
_cell.angle_beta   90.00
_cell.angle_gamma   90.00
#
_symmetry.space_group_name_H-M   'P 1'
#
loop_
_entity.id
_entity.type
_entity.pdbx_description
1 polymer ?
#
loop_
_entity_poly.entity_id
_entity_poly.type
_entity_poly.pdbx_seq_one_letter_code
_entity_poly.pdbx_strand_id
1 'polypeptide(L)'
;MEKNKLERLQRPADIVFGICLALTFAMETLLAYRQSILYNGKYFSDMALHLNIARRDQYTYRMIGFLVKYMDKVTASPWGIAAVIGLLVFFTVVGNYLLIRFFTKGITKTRIPAEVLSLVALYTGPIYIPKFMPYFYAKTQSKYAWQNPTQIMVTVFSIFALLVFYKVYENYMEGISMKSWILLAVTFLLSAWAKPSFIMAFFPAAAMVLLADVFRTVDISEIRDCLIVSKAYRFRQVVIMGLTMLPSCIYFLMLNQTLFGKDTQQASVEAGKEASKVVIDLGRAYFNQDFSITLSIIAGLAFPLFVLAFNLKSLKKPEYAVGWLTVLWGYAEHFTFSESGPRATHGNFAWGKKVAVYLMFVISMAKFIENLYDPEFCKGKKNLKIAYGVVGIGLLVLHMGSQLVYLNHIGHGGRYMI
;
A
#
# COMPACT_ATOMS: atom_id res chain seq x y z
N MET A 1 8.11 29.49 25.71
CA MET A 1 8.86 28.59 26.62
C MET A 1 8.56 27.10 26.36
N GLU A 2 7.28 26.71 26.23
CA GLU A 2 6.85 25.32 25.95
C GLU A 2 7.32 24.78 24.58
N LYS A 3 7.27 25.60 23.52
CA LYS A 3 7.77 25.27 22.17
C LYS A 3 9.27 24.92 22.16
N ASN A 4 10.10 25.72 22.84
CA ASN A 4 11.54 25.48 22.98
C ASN A 4 11.86 24.19 23.76
N LYS A 5 11.01 23.81 24.74
CA LYS A 5 11.18 22.57 25.51
C LYS A 5 10.83 21.33 24.67
N LEU A 6 9.74 21.42 23.89
CA LEU A 6 9.32 20.35 22.98
C LEU A 6 10.34 20.15 21.84
N GLU A 7 10.84 21.23 21.24
CA GLU A 7 11.89 21.18 20.22
C GLU A 7 13.19 20.55 20.73
N ARG A 8 13.61 20.88 21.97
CA ARG A 8 14.80 20.28 22.59
C ARG A 8 14.66 18.76 22.81
N LEU A 9 13.46 18.27 23.13
CA LEU A 9 13.20 16.84 23.32
C LEU A 9 13.06 16.07 21.99
N GLN A 10 12.64 16.73 20.91
CA GLN A 10 12.45 16.10 19.60
C GLN A 10 13.73 15.99 18.79
N ARG A 11 14.65 16.96 18.87
CA ARG A 11 15.89 16.96 18.07
C ARG A 11 16.67 15.63 18.11
N PRO A 12 16.88 14.98 19.26
CA PRO A 12 17.55 13.68 19.29
C PRO A 12 16.76 12.59 18.55
N ALA A 13 15.43 12.59 18.68
CA ALA A 13 14.56 11.64 17.99
C ALA A 13 14.58 11.86 16.46
N ASP A 14 14.53 13.12 16.01
CA ASP A 14 14.64 13.49 14.59
C ASP A 14 15.99 12.99 14.00
N ILE A 15 17.09 13.10 14.76
CA ILE A 15 18.41 12.58 14.35
C ILE A 15 18.39 11.06 14.25
N VAL A 16 17.85 10.36 15.26
CA VAL A 16 17.73 8.89 15.25
C VAL A 16 16.87 8.44 14.07
N PHE A 17 15.74 9.11 13.82
CA PHE A 17 14.87 8.83 12.67
C PHE A 17 15.60 9.02 11.34
N GLY A 18 16.37 10.10 11.20
CA GLY A 18 17.23 10.34 10.03
C GLY A 18 18.27 9.24 9.81
N ILE A 19 18.92 8.78 10.87
CA ILE A 19 19.87 7.65 10.82
C ILE A 19 19.16 6.36 10.40
N CYS A 20 18.00 6.05 10.99
CA CYS A 20 17.21 4.87 10.62
C CYS A 20 16.76 4.90 9.15
N LEU A 21 16.39 6.07 8.63
CA LEU A 21 16.07 6.26 7.21
C LEU A 21 17.27 5.99 6.31
N ALA A 22 18.44 6.54 6.65
CA ALA A 22 19.67 6.32 5.90
C ALA A 22 20.12 4.84 5.91
N LEU A 23 20.01 4.17 7.05
CA LEU A 23 20.28 2.73 7.18
C LEU A 23 19.29 1.89 6.38
N THR A 24 18.00 2.24 6.41
CA THR A 24 16.96 1.55 5.62
C THR A 24 17.23 1.70 4.12
N PHE A 25 17.58 2.91 3.67
CA PHE A 25 18.00 3.16 2.29
C PHE A 25 19.21 2.30 1.89
N ALA A 26 20.29 2.35 2.68
CA ALA A 26 21.52 1.62 2.38
C ALA A 26 21.32 0.10 2.36
N MET A 27 20.57 -0.43 3.34
CA MET A 27 20.23 -1.85 3.42
C MET A 27 19.45 -2.30 2.18
N GLU A 28 18.40 -1.56 1.80
CA GLU A 28 17.61 -1.94 0.63
C GLU A 28 18.42 -1.84 -0.65
N THR A 29 19.20 -0.78 -0.83
CA THR A 29 20.05 -0.64 -2.02
C THR A 29 21.02 -1.80 -2.14
N LEU A 30 21.62 -2.25 -1.03
CA LEU A 30 22.48 -3.43 -1.04
C LEU A 30 21.71 -4.72 -1.37
N LEU A 31 20.52 -4.90 -0.80
CA LEU A 31 19.67 -6.07 -1.06
C LEU A 31 19.23 -6.12 -2.53
N ALA A 32 18.72 -5.01 -3.06
CA ALA A 32 18.29 -4.87 -4.44
C ALA A 32 19.45 -5.08 -5.42
N TYR A 33 20.66 -4.61 -5.08
CA TYR A 33 21.86 -4.89 -5.87
C TYR A 33 22.17 -6.38 -5.91
N ARG A 34 22.25 -7.05 -4.76
CA ARG A 34 22.53 -8.50 -4.67
C ARG A 34 21.49 -9.34 -5.42
N GLN A 35 20.22 -8.95 -5.29
CA GLN A 35 19.10 -9.52 -6.02
C GLN A 35 19.21 -9.30 -7.54
N SER A 36 19.68 -8.15 -7.99
CA SER A 36 19.82 -7.82 -9.42
C SER A 36 20.87 -8.68 -10.12
N ILE A 37 21.94 -9.06 -9.41
CA ILE A 37 23.07 -9.81 -9.97
C ILE A 37 23.06 -11.29 -9.60
N LEU A 38 22.04 -11.77 -8.88
CA LEU A 38 21.99 -13.13 -8.33
C LEU A 38 23.28 -13.47 -7.58
N TYR A 39 23.67 -12.61 -6.64
CA TYR A 39 24.99 -12.65 -6.00
C TYR A 39 25.31 -14.04 -5.42
N ASN A 40 26.47 -14.60 -5.79
CA ASN A 40 26.91 -15.97 -5.47
C ASN A 40 25.93 -17.08 -5.90
N GLY A 41 25.15 -16.87 -6.96
CA GLY A 41 24.10 -17.80 -7.40
C GLY A 41 22.92 -17.89 -6.43
N LYS A 42 22.78 -16.94 -5.50
CA LYS A 42 21.72 -16.83 -4.50
C LYS A 42 20.85 -15.59 -4.78
N TYR A 43 19.87 -15.29 -3.90
CA TYR A 43 19.00 -14.10 -3.99
C TYR A 43 17.98 -14.12 -5.13
N PHE A 44 17.22 -15.21 -5.25
CA PHE A 44 16.09 -15.27 -6.18
C PHE A 44 15.11 -14.13 -5.91
N SER A 45 14.81 -13.34 -6.93
CA SER A 45 13.88 -12.21 -6.86
C SER A 45 13.33 -11.87 -8.24
N ASP A 46 12.29 -11.04 -8.27
CA ASP A 46 11.75 -10.53 -9.53
C ASP A 46 12.67 -9.46 -10.14
N MET A 47 13.63 -8.93 -9.37
CA MET A 47 14.53 -7.86 -9.79
C MET A 47 15.44 -8.29 -10.95
N ALA A 48 16.11 -9.44 -10.83
CA ALA A 48 16.95 -9.97 -11.90
C ALA A 48 16.14 -10.26 -13.18
N LEU A 49 14.92 -10.78 -13.02
CA LEU A 49 14.01 -11.02 -14.14
C LEU A 49 13.65 -9.72 -14.85
N HIS A 50 13.23 -8.70 -14.12
CA HIS A 50 12.89 -7.38 -14.70
C HIS A 50 14.10 -6.73 -15.39
N LEU A 51 15.30 -6.88 -14.83
CA LEU A 51 16.53 -6.38 -15.44
C LEU A 51 16.79 -7.04 -16.80
N ASN A 52 16.69 -8.38 -16.85
CA ASN A 52 16.89 -9.15 -18.07
C ASN A 52 15.84 -8.87 -19.15
N ILE A 53 14.57 -8.71 -18.76
CA ILE A 53 13.48 -8.37 -19.69
C ILE A 53 13.69 -6.97 -20.27
N ALA A 54 14.00 -5.99 -19.42
CA ALA A 54 14.17 -4.60 -19.87
C ALA A 54 15.37 -4.42 -20.83
N ARG A 55 16.48 -5.15 -20.60
CA ARG A 55 17.65 -5.15 -21.49
C ARG A 55 17.40 -5.76 -22.86
N ARG A 56 16.32 -6.55 -23.01
CA ARG A 56 15.87 -7.11 -24.29
C ARG A 56 14.82 -6.23 -24.98
N ASP A 57 14.66 -4.99 -24.52
CA ASP A 57 13.64 -4.03 -24.98
C ASP A 57 12.19 -4.53 -24.87
N GLN A 58 11.96 -5.49 -23.98
CA GLN A 58 10.63 -5.97 -23.64
C GLN A 58 10.15 -5.22 -22.38
N TYR A 59 8.84 -4.92 -22.29
CA TYR A 59 8.19 -4.35 -21.09
C TYR A 59 8.52 -2.88 -20.72
N THR A 60 9.02 -2.06 -21.65
CA THR A 60 9.27 -0.62 -21.40
C THR A 60 8.00 0.19 -21.12
N TYR A 61 6.81 -0.33 -21.45
CA TYR A 61 5.51 0.24 -21.08
C TYR A 61 5.20 0.18 -19.57
N ARG A 62 5.99 -0.58 -18.79
CA ARG A 62 5.96 -0.60 -17.32
C ARG A 62 7.03 0.33 -16.76
N MET A 63 6.74 1.01 -15.65
CA MET A 63 7.68 1.92 -15.00
C MET A 63 9.02 1.24 -14.67
N ILE A 64 9.01 0.01 -14.16
CA ILE A 64 10.26 -0.71 -13.86
C ILE A 64 11.14 -0.92 -15.09
N GLY A 65 10.56 -1.27 -16.24
CA GLY A 65 11.31 -1.47 -17.48
C GLY A 65 11.93 -0.18 -17.98
N PHE A 66 11.17 0.91 -17.91
CA PHE A 66 11.66 2.26 -18.23
C PHE A 66 12.82 2.68 -17.32
N LEU A 67 12.67 2.54 -15.99
CA LEU A 67 13.67 2.93 -15.02
C LEU A 67 14.94 2.10 -15.12
N VAL A 68 14.82 0.78 -15.31
CA VAL A 68 15.98 -0.09 -15.56
C VAL A 68 16.76 0.39 -16.77
N LYS A 69 16.10 0.57 -17.92
CA LYS A 69 16.76 0.98 -19.16
C LYS A 69 17.45 2.34 -19.01
N TYR A 70 16.78 3.28 -18.35
CA TYR A 70 17.35 4.59 -18.08
C TYR A 70 18.58 4.50 -17.16
N MET A 71 18.49 3.77 -16.05
CA MET A 71 19.59 3.64 -15.10
C MET A 71 20.77 2.83 -15.65
N ASP A 72 20.53 1.78 -16.44
CA ASP A 72 21.57 1.04 -17.15
C ASP A 72 22.32 1.98 -18.12
N LYS A 73 21.61 2.88 -18.82
CA LYS A 73 22.24 3.89 -19.71
C LYS A 73 23.10 4.91 -18.96
N VAL A 74 22.63 5.38 -17.80
CA VAL A 74 23.30 6.46 -17.04
C VAL A 74 24.47 5.92 -16.20
N THR A 75 24.34 4.74 -15.63
CA THR A 75 25.29 4.22 -14.64
C THR A 75 26.12 3.04 -15.11
N ALA A 76 25.74 2.41 -16.24
CA ALA A 76 26.33 1.17 -16.74
C ALA A 76 26.45 0.06 -15.67
N SER A 77 25.57 0.08 -14.66
CA SER A 77 25.71 -0.74 -13.46
C SER A 77 24.36 -1.03 -12.79
N PRO A 78 24.14 -2.25 -12.27
CA PRO A 78 22.97 -2.57 -11.46
C PRO A 78 22.82 -1.71 -10.19
N TRP A 79 23.88 -1.04 -9.75
CA TRP A 79 23.82 -0.10 -8.62
C TRP A 79 22.86 1.06 -8.87
N GLY A 80 22.72 1.52 -10.12
CA GLY A 80 21.82 2.62 -10.45
C GLY A 80 20.37 2.29 -10.11
N ILE A 81 19.85 1.17 -10.62
CA ILE A 81 18.49 0.74 -10.33
C ILE A 81 18.32 0.35 -8.85
N ALA A 82 19.33 -0.27 -8.23
CA ALA A 82 19.28 -0.62 -6.81
C ALA A 82 19.17 0.62 -5.90
N ALA A 83 19.86 1.72 -6.24
CA ALA A 83 19.73 2.99 -5.53
C ALA A 83 18.32 3.58 -5.68
N VAL A 84 17.72 3.48 -6.88
CA VAL A 84 16.32 3.89 -7.10
C VAL A 84 15.36 3.07 -6.23
N ILE A 85 15.53 1.75 -6.15
CA ILE A 85 14.71 0.91 -5.25
C ILE A 85 14.87 1.33 -3.79
N GLY A 86 16.10 1.55 -3.33
CA GLY A 86 16.36 2.08 -1.98
C GLY A 86 15.67 3.43 -1.72
N LEU A 87 15.70 4.36 -2.69
CA LEU A 87 14.99 5.64 -2.58
C LEU A 87 13.48 5.46 -2.48
N LEU A 88 12.89 4.50 -3.20
CA LEU A 88 11.45 4.21 -3.11
C LEU A 88 11.08 3.68 -1.72
N VAL A 89 11.95 2.87 -1.08
CA VAL A 89 11.75 2.43 0.32
C VAL A 89 11.88 3.61 1.28
N PHE A 90 12.87 4.48 1.10
CA PHE A 90 12.99 5.71 1.87
C PHE A 90 11.71 6.55 1.79
N PHE A 91 11.21 6.77 0.57
CA PHE A 91 9.97 7.53 0.36
C PHE A 91 8.72 6.80 0.85
N THR A 92 8.73 5.46 0.95
CA THR A 92 7.68 4.69 1.61
C THR A 92 7.58 5.08 3.09
N VAL A 93 8.70 5.14 3.81
CA VAL A 93 8.72 5.54 5.22
C VAL A 93 8.28 7.00 5.38
N VAL A 94 8.78 7.90 4.52
CA VAL A 94 8.35 9.31 4.52
C VAL A 94 6.84 9.43 4.25
N GLY A 95 6.31 8.67 3.28
CA GLY A 95 4.89 8.63 2.97
C GLY A 95 4.06 8.17 4.18
N ASN A 96 4.49 7.08 4.84
CA ASN A 96 3.84 6.58 6.05
C ASN A 96 3.83 7.64 7.16
N TYR A 97 4.96 8.30 7.40
CA TYR A 97 5.06 9.38 8.37
C TYR A 97 4.07 10.51 8.07
N LEU A 98 4.04 10.98 6.82
CA LEU A 98 3.12 12.04 6.40
C LEU A 98 1.65 11.65 6.53
N LEU A 99 1.31 10.40 6.19
CA LEU A 99 -0.05 9.88 6.30
C LEU A 99 -0.49 9.75 7.77
N ILE A 100 0.38 9.22 8.65
CA ILE A 100 0.10 9.15 10.09
C ILE A 100 -0.07 10.57 10.66
N ARG A 101 0.82 11.49 10.32
CA ARG A 101 0.75 12.89 10.77
C ARG A 101 -0.47 13.64 10.26
N PHE A 102 -0.97 13.29 9.08
CA PHE A 102 -2.21 13.83 8.56
C PHE A 102 -3.38 13.45 9.47
N PHE A 103 -3.52 12.16 9.80
CA PHE A 103 -4.60 11.67 10.65
C PHE A 103 -4.47 12.03 12.13
N THR A 104 -3.25 12.20 12.63
CA THR A 104 -3.01 12.59 14.04
C THR A 104 -2.81 14.09 14.23
N LYS A 105 -3.09 14.89 13.19
CA LYS A 105 -3.01 16.36 13.26
C LYS A 105 -3.92 16.89 14.37
N GLY A 106 -3.38 17.72 15.24
CA GLY A 106 -4.12 18.27 16.39
C GLY A 106 -4.24 17.34 17.59
N ILE A 107 -3.96 16.04 17.44
CA ILE A 107 -3.99 15.05 18.52
C ILE A 107 -2.63 14.97 19.21
N THR A 108 -1.57 14.79 18.44
CA THR A 108 -0.20 14.70 18.98
C THR A 108 0.58 15.98 18.69
N LYS A 109 1.08 16.65 19.74
CA LYS A 109 2.04 17.77 19.59
C LYS A 109 3.43 17.28 19.18
N THR A 110 3.76 16.01 19.45
CA THR A 110 5.06 15.40 19.14
C THR A 110 5.06 14.61 17.82
N ARG A 111 6.24 14.49 17.20
CA ARG A 111 6.47 13.76 15.95
C ARG A 111 6.85 12.30 16.17
N ILE A 112 7.40 11.99 17.35
CA ILE A 112 8.01 10.70 17.69
C ILE A 112 7.10 9.49 17.40
N PRO A 113 5.81 9.48 17.80
CA PRO A 113 4.96 8.33 17.50
C PRO A 113 4.81 8.07 16.00
N ALA A 114 4.71 9.13 15.19
CA ALA A 114 4.60 8.99 13.74
C ALA A 114 5.91 8.53 13.11
N GLU A 115 7.06 9.05 13.57
CA GLU A 115 8.39 8.62 13.14
C GLU A 115 8.60 7.13 13.41
N VAL A 116 8.38 6.68 14.65
CA VAL A 116 8.49 5.28 15.04
C VAL A 116 7.53 4.40 14.24
N LEU A 117 6.24 4.73 14.20
CA LEU A 117 5.26 3.87 13.52
C LEU A 117 5.44 3.86 12.00
N SER A 118 5.96 4.94 11.39
CA SER A 118 6.29 4.96 9.96
C SER A 118 7.36 3.94 9.57
N LEU A 119 8.38 3.76 10.43
CA LEU A 119 9.39 2.72 10.29
C LEU A 119 8.79 1.34 10.57
N VAL A 120 8.07 1.19 11.68
CA VAL A 120 7.43 -0.08 12.06
C VAL A 120 6.53 -0.59 10.93
N ALA A 121 5.75 0.28 10.28
CA ALA A 121 4.87 -0.08 9.17
C ALA A 121 5.60 -0.82 8.05
N LEU A 122 6.79 -0.35 7.66
CA LEU A 122 7.63 -0.97 6.63
C LEU A 122 8.03 -2.40 7.02
N TYR A 123 8.33 -2.61 8.31
CA TYR A 123 8.73 -3.90 8.85
C TYR A 123 7.56 -4.73 9.36
N THR A 124 6.30 -4.49 8.98
CA THR A 124 5.20 -5.36 9.40
C THR A 124 4.79 -6.38 8.34
N GLY A 125 4.76 -7.66 8.73
CA GLY A 125 4.27 -8.78 7.92
C GLY A 125 3.03 -9.42 8.54
N PRO A 126 2.53 -10.55 8.02
CA PRO A 126 1.63 -11.43 8.77
C PRO A 126 2.35 -12.01 9.98
N ILE A 127 1.62 -12.32 11.06
CA ILE A 127 2.16 -13.09 12.18
C ILE A 127 2.46 -14.50 11.65
N TYR A 128 3.74 -14.87 11.58
CA TYR A 128 4.17 -16.10 10.96
C TYR A 128 4.33 -17.22 11.98
N ILE A 129 3.61 -18.33 11.78
CA ILE A 129 3.68 -19.51 12.64
C ILE A 129 4.05 -20.71 11.76
N PRO A 130 5.36 -21.06 11.62
CA PRO A 130 5.84 -22.05 10.65
C PRO A 130 5.10 -23.40 10.68
N LYS A 131 4.70 -23.84 11.88
CA LYS A 131 3.96 -25.10 12.08
C LYS A 131 2.61 -25.13 11.34
N PHE A 132 1.96 -23.99 11.18
CA PHE A 132 0.62 -23.88 10.58
C PHE A 132 0.61 -23.07 9.28
N MET A 133 1.68 -22.35 9.01
CA MET A 133 1.88 -21.51 7.84
C MET A 133 3.19 -21.95 7.19
N PRO A 134 3.16 -22.85 6.19
CA PRO A 134 4.37 -23.31 5.51
C PRO A 134 4.99 -22.24 4.61
N TYR A 135 4.23 -21.15 4.37
CA TYR A 135 4.62 -20.01 3.57
C TYR A 135 4.45 -18.71 4.35
N PHE A 136 5.49 -17.88 4.43
CA PHE A 136 5.51 -16.50 4.87
C PHE A 136 4.98 -15.58 3.76
N TYR A 137 5.32 -15.81 2.49
CA TYR A 137 5.07 -14.83 1.42
C TYR A 137 4.02 -15.23 0.38
N ALA A 138 4.15 -16.43 -0.21
CA ALA A 138 3.49 -16.81 -1.46
C ALA A 138 1.96 -16.88 -1.35
N LYS A 139 1.46 -17.08 -0.13
CA LYS A 139 0.05 -17.42 0.14
C LYS A 139 -0.57 -16.62 1.30
N THR A 140 0.22 -15.78 1.99
CA THR A 140 -0.22 -14.99 3.14
C THR A 140 -0.66 -13.57 2.76
N GLN A 141 -0.89 -12.74 3.79
CA GLN A 141 -1.06 -11.30 3.69
C GLN A 141 0.27 -10.54 3.83
N SER A 142 1.38 -11.09 3.32
CA SER A 142 2.67 -10.37 3.25
C SER A 142 2.47 -9.02 2.58
N LYS A 143 2.76 -7.96 3.34
CA LYS A 143 2.37 -6.58 3.00
C LYS A 143 3.45 -5.90 2.19
N TYR A 144 4.69 -6.00 2.66
CA TYR A 144 5.86 -5.48 1.97
C TYR A 144 6.65 -6.60 1.30
N ALA A 145 7.01 -6.39 0.03
CA ALA A 145 7.64 -7.39 -0.83
C ALA A 145 9.04 -6.93 -1.24
N TRP A 146 10.00 -7.12 -0.35
CA TRP A 146 11.43 -6.76 -0.48
C TRP A 146 12.15 -7.36 -1.70
N GLN A 147 11.55 -8.31 -2.40
CA GLN A 147 12.08 -8.96 -3.59
C GLN A 147 11.36 -8.57 -4.88
N ASN A 148 10.28 -7.79 -4.79
CA ASN A 148 9.43 -7.43 -5.92
C ASN A 148 9.49 -5.91 -6.14
N PRO A 149 10.25 -5.43 -7.15
CA PRO A 149 10.43 -4.00 -7.36
C PRO A 149 9.14 -3.30 -7.78
N THR A 150 8.24 -3.97 -8.51
CA THR A 150 6.94 -3.37 -8.89
C THR A 150 6.02 -3.18 -7.69
N GLN A 151 6.13 -4.04 -6.67
CA GLN A 151 5.42 -3.88 -5.41
C GLN A 151 5.99 -2.73 -4.58
N ILE A 152 7.31 -2.64 -4.46
CA ILE A 152 7.97 -1.52 -3.79
C ILE A 152 7.54 -0.19 -4.42
N MET A 153 7.54 -0.11 -5.76
CA MET A 153 7.07 1.06 -6.51
C MET A 153 5.60 1.38 -6.26
N VAL A 154 4.68 0.42 -6.41
CA VAL A 154 3.25 0.72 -6.22
C VAL A 154 2.96 1.12 -4.78
N THR A 155 3.59 0.52 -3.78
CA THR A 155 3.36 0.86 -2.37
C THR A 155 3.64 2.33 -2.09
N VAL A 156 4.78 2.87 -2.50
CA VAL A 156 5.10 4.29 -2.27
C VAL A 156 4.10 5.22 -2.96
N PHE A 157 3.79 4.98 -4.23
CA PHE A 157 2.84 5.83 -4.96
C PHE A 157 1.41 5.71 -4.40
N SER A 158 1.03 4.53 -3.89
CA SER A 158 -0.28 4.33 -3.27
C SER A 158 -0.43 5.12 -1.97
N ILE A 159 0.62 5.19 -1.15
CA ILE A 159 0.62 5.99 0.08
C ILE A 159 0.46 7.48 -0.24
N PHE A 160 1.22 7.99 -1.22
CA PHE A 160 1.10 9.38 -1.64
C PHE A 160 -0.25 9.67 -2.30
N ALA A 161 -0.75 8.79 -3.16
CA ALA A 161 -2.08 8.92 -3.75
C ALA A 161 -3.16 8.97 -2.67
N LEU A 162 -3.08 8.10 -1.66
CA LEU A 162 -4.01 8.07 -0.54
C LEU A 162 -3.92 9.34 0.33
N LEU A 163 -2.71 9.83 0.60
CA LEU A 163 -2.51 11.08 1.34
C LEU A 163 -3.10 12.29 0.59
N VAL A 164 -2.84 12.39 -0.72
CA VAL A 164 -3.40 13.46 -1.56
C VAL A 164 -4.91 13.31 -1.66
N PHE A 165 -5.42 12.08 -1.81
CA PHE A 165 -6.85 11.79 -1.84
C PHE A 165 -7.53 12.33 -0.59
N TYR A 166 -7.05 12.01 0.62
CA TYR A 166 -7.67 12.50 1.85
C TYR A 166 -7.59 14.01 2.00
N LYS A 167 -6.46 14.63 1.64
CA LYS A 167 -6.33 16.10 1.66
C LYS A 167 -7.31 16.80 0.71
N VAL A 168 -7.57 16.21 -0.46
CA VAL A 168 -8.58 16.73 -1.38
C VAL A 168 -9.97 16.46 -0.82
N TYR A 169 -10.20 15.25 -0.32
CA TYR A 169 -11.47 14.80 0.21
C TYR A 169 -11.97 15.63 1.41
N GLU A 170 -11.10 16.18 2.26
CA GLU A 170 -11.52 17.03 3.39
C GLU A 170 -12.42 18.20 2.95
N ASN A 171 -12.18 18.79 1.78
CA ASN A 171 -12.87 20.01 1.34
C ASN A 171 -13.37 19.94 -0.11
N TYR A 172 -13.39 18.77 -0.75
CA TYR A 172 -13.72 18.68 -2.19
C TYR A 172 -15.15 19.15 -2.51
N MET A 173 -16.05 19.12 -1.53
CA MET A 173 -17.40 19.66 -1.66
C MET A 173 -17.42 21.18 -1.80
N GLU A 174 -16.40 21.91 -1.36
CA GLU A 174 -16.27 23.35 -1.56
C GLU A 174 -15.67 23.68 -2.95
N GLY A 175 -15.17 22.66 -3.64
CA GLY A 175 -14.45 22.76 -4.90
C GLY A 175 -13.01 22.29 -4.79
N ILE A 176 -12.46 21.81 -5.90
CA ILE A 176 -11.09 21.29 -5.97
C ILE A 176 -10.22 22.25 -6.76
N SER A 177 -9.11 22.72 -6.17
CA SER A 177 -8.14 23.52 -6.91
C SER A 177 -7.48 22.70 -8.03
N MET A 178 -7.18 23.32 -9.17
CA MET A 178 -6.55 22.63 -10.30
C MET A 178 -5.23 21.95 -9.92
N LYS A 179 -4.43 22.60 -9.05
CA LYS A 179 -3.18 22.02 -8.54
C LYS A 179 -3.42 20.73 -7.77
N SER A 180 -4.39 20.71 -6.86
CA SER A 180 -4.73 19.52 -6.08
C SER A 180 -5.32 18.42 -6.95
N TRP A 181 -6.16 18.80 -7.93
CA TRP A 181 -6.76 17.90 -8.90
C TRP A 181 -5.70 17.20 -9.74
N ILE A 182 -4.77 17.95 -10.33
CA ILE A 182 -3.66 17.41 -11.14
C ILE A 182 -2.77 16.52 -10.28
N LEU A 183 -2.42 16.96 -9.07
CA LEU A 183 -1.56 16.18 -8.17
C LEU A 183 -2.21 14.82 -7.83
N LEU A 184 -3.52 14.80 -7.57
CA LEU A 184 -4.24 13.57 -7.31
C LEU A 184 -4.26 12.65 -8.54
N ALA A 185 -4.57 13.20 -9.71
CA ALA A 185 -4.59 12.43 -10.96
C ALA A 185 -3.21 11.83 -11.31
N VAL A 186 -2.15 12.62 -11.13
CA VAL A 186 -0.76 12.18 -11.38
C VAL A 186 -0.33 11.10 -10.39
N THR A 187 -0.63 11.26 -9.09
CA THR A 187 -0.27 10.24 -8.10
C THR A 187 -1.01 8.91 -8.33
N PHE A 188 -2.28 8.95 -8.73
CA PHE A 188 -2.98 7.74 -9.19
C PHE A 188 -2.32 7.13 -10.43
N LEU A 189 -1.97 7.94 -11.43
CA LEU A 189 -1.35 7.44 -12.67
C LEU A 189 0.01 6.80 -12.39
N LEU A 190 0.83 7.42 -11.54
CA LEU A 190 2.12 6.86 -11.13
C LEU A 190 1.95 5.51 -10.40
N SER A 191 0.93 5.39 -9.55
CA SER A 191 0.61 4.11 -8.90
C SER A 191 0.22 3.05 -9.94
N ALA A 192 -0.63 3.39 -10.91
CA ALA A 192 -1.07 2.46 -11.95
C ALA A 192 0.07 2.04 -12.87
N TRP A 193 0.93 3.00 -13.26
CA TRP A 193 2.10 2.78 -14.11
C TRP A 193 3.15 1.89 -13.44
N ALA A 194 3.34 2.05 -12.13
CA ALA A 194 4.10 1.11 -11.33
C ALA A 194 3.44 -0.29 -11.32
N LYS A 195 2.18 -0.36 -10.88
CA LYS A 195 1.34 -1.57 -10.95
C LYS A 195 -0.13 -1.23 -10.68
N PRO A 196 -1.11 -1.74 -11.46
CA PRO A 196 -2.52 -1.37 -11.29
C PRO A 196 -3.18 -1.92 -10.00
N SER A 197 -2.48 -2.74 -9.23
CA SER A 197 -3.00 -3.43 -8.04
C SER A 197 -3.70 -2.50 -7.04
N PHE A 198 -3.16 -1.30 -6.81
CA PHE A 198 -3.79 -0.34 -5.89
C PHE A 198 -5.11 0.20 -6.44
N ILE A 199 -5.11 0.71 -7.68
CA ILE A 199 -6.31 1.34 -8.26
C ILE A 199 -7.45 0.34 -8.45
N MET A 200 -7.14 -0.94 -8.70
CA MET A 200 -8.14 -2.00 -8.84
C MET A 200 -8.90 -2.24 -7.54
N ALA A 201 -8.23 -2.15 -6.39
CA ALA A 201 -8.88 -2.26 -5.08
C ALA A 201 -9.47 -0.93 -4.59
N PHE A 202 -8.76 0.18 -4.81
CA PHE A 202 -9.08 1.48 -4.22
C PHE A 202 -10.17 2.24 -4.99
N PHE A 203 -10.18 2.24 -6.33
CA PHE A 203 -11.19 3.01 -7.08
C PHE A 203 -12.63 2.55 -6.81
N PRO A 204 -12.95 1.25 -6.77
CA PRO A 204 -14.29 0.81 -6.37
C PRO A 204 -14.65 1.24 -4.94
N ALA A 205 -13.71 1.17 -4.01
CA ALA A 205 -13.89 1.63 -2.62
C ALA A 205 -14.19 3.13 -2.54
N ALA A 206 -13.36 3.94 -3.20
CA ALA A 206 -13.52 5.39 -3.25
C ALA A 206 -14.80 5.80 -3.97
N ALA A 207 -15.17 5.14 -5.07
CA ALA A 207 -16.40 5.39 -5.80
C ALA A 207 -17.64 5.20 -4.91
N MET A 208 -17.70 4.12 -4.12
CA MET A 208 -18.82 3.88 -3.22
C MET A 208 -18.96 4.99 -2.16
N VAL A 209 -17.85 5.45 -1.59
CA VAL A 209 -17.85 6.52 -0.59
C VAL A 209 -18.25 7.86 -1.22
N LEU A 210 -17.65 8.22 -2.35
CA LEU A 210 -17.99 9.45 -3.07
C LEU A 210 -19.45 9.48 -3.53
N LEU A 211 -19.99 8.35 -4.01
CA LEU A 211 -21.41 8.25 -4.37
C LEU A 211 -22.32 8.37 -3.15
N ALA A 212 -21.92 7.82 -2.01
CA ALA A 212 -22.67 7.97 -0.75
C ALA A 212 -22.75 9.45 -0.31
N ASP A 213 -21.72 10.25 -0.57
CA ASP A 213 -21.70 11.68 -0.21
C ASP A 213 -22.74 12.52 -0.98
N VAL A 214 -23.19 12.06 -2.16
CA VAL A 214 -24.31 12.68 -2.89
C VAL A 214 -25.59 12.62 -2.06
N PHE A 215 -25.79 11.53 -1.32
CA PHE A 215 -27.00 11.23 -0.56
C PHE A 215 -26.88 11.50 0.95
N ARG A 216 -25.66 11.73 1.45
CA ARG A 216 -25.42 11.99 2.88
C ARG A 216 -26.18 13.24 3.31
N THR A 217 -27.11 13.10 4.26
CA THR A 217 -27.75 14.24 4.91
C THR A 217 -26.67 15.03 5.63
N VAL A 218 -26.47 16.28 5.22
CA VAL A 218 -25.58 17.18 5.96
C VAL A 218 -26.40 17.75 7.11
N ASP A 219 -25.89 17.59 8.32
CA ASP A 219 -26.54 18.12 9.50
C ASP A 219 -26.49 19.65 9.43
N ILE A 220 -27.66 20.28 9.40
CA ILE A 220 -27.79 21.73 9.17
C ILE A 220 -27.10 22.52 10.29
N SER A 221 -26.89 21.92 11.47
CA SER A 221 -26.19 22.52 12.61
C SER A 221 -24.68 22.70 12.44
N GLU A 222 -24.04 22.03 11.47
CA GLU A 222 -22.59 22.14 11.24
C GLU A 222 -22.23 23.21 10.20
N ILE A 223 -23.20 23.72 9.45
CA ILE A 223 -22.95 24.75 8.43
C ILE A 223 -23.22 26.11 9.03
N ARG A 224 -22.18 26.78 9.52
CA ARG A 224 -22.34 28.08 10.18
C ARG A 224 -22.73 29.21 9.22
N ASP A 225 -22.54 29.11 7.89
CA ASP A 225 -22.79 30.28 7.00
C ASP A 225 -23.09 30.00 5.50
N CYS A 226 -23.39 28.77 5.02
CA CYS A 226 -23.50 28.53 3.55
C CYS A 226 -24.65 27.62 3.06
N LEU A 227 -25.26 28.09 1.96
CA LEU A 227 -26.10 27.42 0.95
C LEU A 227 -26.62 26.00 1.23
N ILE A 228 -27.93 25.83 1.01
CA ILE A 228 -28.51 24.54 0.60
C ILE A 228 -27.77 24.08 -0.67
N VAL A 229 -26.75 23.24 -0.50
CA VAL A 229 -26.01 22.68 -1.63
C VAL A 229 -26.90 21.67 -2.32
N SER A 230 -27.37 22.01 -3.53
CA SER A 230 -28.24 21.15 -4.31
C SER A 230 -27.57 19.79 -4.57
N LYS A 231 -28.38 18.72 -4.64
CA LYS A 231 -27.87 17.38 -5.00
C LYS A 231 -27.10 17.39 -6.31
N ALA A 232 -27.52 18.23 -7.26
CA ALA A 232 -26.82 18.43 -8.54
C ALA A 232 -25.40 18.98 -8.36
N TYR A 233 -25.21 19.94 -7.46
CA TYR A 233 -23.87 20.47 -7.17
C TYR A 233 -22.97 19.40 -6.51
N ARG A 234 -23.49 18.63 -5.54
CA ARG A 234 -22.72 17.53 -4.92
C ARG A 234 -22.33 16.46 -5.93
N PHE A 235 -23.28 16.06 -6.77
CA PHE A 235 -23.03 15.12 -7.85
C PHE A 235 -21.95 15.63 -8.80
N ARG A 236 -21.99 16.93 -9.17
CA ARG A 236 -20.93 17.57 -9.95
C ARG A 236 -19.57 17.46 -9.25
N GLN A 237 -19.47 17.74 -7.96
CA GLN A 237 -18.20 17.63 -7.22
C GLN A 237 -17.68 16.19 -7.17
N VAL A 238 -18.58 15.21 -6.98
CA VAL A 238 -18.25 13.78 -7.05
C VAL A 238 -17.73 13.39 -8.44
N VAL A 239 -18.35 13.89 -9.51
CA VAL A 239 -17.86 13.68 -10.88
C VAL A 239 -16.48 14.31 -11.06
N ILE A 240 -16.27 15.55 -10.65
CA ILE A 240 -14.96 16.24 -10.77
C ILE A 240 -13.87 15.47 -10.00
N MET A 241 -14.16 15.00 -8.78
CA MET A 241 -13.26 14.15 -8.00
C MET A 241 -12.98 12.83 -8.73
N GLY A 242 -14.01 12.17 -9.25
CA GLY A 242 -13.90 10.91 -10.01
C GLY A 242 -13.08 11.05 -11.29
N LEU A 243 -13.13 12.20 -11.97
CA LEU A 243 -12.32 12.45 -13.17
C LEU A 243 -10.81 12.42 -12.91
N THR A 244 -10.35 12.60 -11.66
CA THR A 244 -8.92 12.40 -11.31
C THR A 244 -8.46 10.96 -11.53
N MET A 245 -9.36 9.98 -11.52
CA MET A 245 -9.06 8.57 -11.72
C MET A 245 -8.87 8.21 -13.21
N LEU A 246 -9.42 9.02 -14.11
CA LEU A 246 -9.53 8.70 -15.54
C LEU A 246 -8.18 8.42 -16.23
N PRO A 247 -7.11 9.20 -16.03
CA PRO A 247 -5.80 8.89 -16.65
C PRO A 247 -5.27 7.50 -16.27
N SER A 248 -5.50 7.09 -15.02
CA SER A 248 -5.07 5.78 -14.52
C SER A 248 -5.91 4.65 -15.10
N CYS A 249 -7.21 4.86 -15.27
CA CYS A 249 -8.11 3.92 -15.95
C CYS A 249 -7.72 3.73 -17.43
N ILE A 250 -7.41 4.82 -18.13
CA ILE A 250 -6.94 4.76 -19.53
C ILE A 250 -5.65 3.94 -19.61
N TYR A 251 -4.66 4.24 -18.77
CA TYR A 251 -3.42 3.46 -18.71
C TYR A 251 -3.69 1.98 -18.41
N PHE A 252 -4.57 1.68 -17.45
CA PHE A 252 -4.94 0.30 -17.10
C PHE A 252 -5.56 -0.46 -18.28
N LEU A 253 -6.45 0.18 -19.04
CA LEU A 253 -7.06 -0.41 -20.23
C LEU A 253 -6.03 -0.65 -21.35
N MET A 254 -5.16 0.33 -21.61
CA MET A 254 -4.06 0.17 -22.58
C MET A 254 -3.17 -1.01 -22.20
N LEU A 255 -2.79 -1.09 -20.93
CA LEU A 255 -1.99 -2.17 -20.39
C LEU A 255 -2.69 -3.52 -20.51
N ASN A 256 -3.99 -3.59 -20.24
CA ASN A 256 -4.79 -4.80 -20.42
C ASN A 256 -4.77 -5.27 -21.88
N GLN A 257 -4.94 -4.35 -22.83
CA GLN A 257 -4.84 -4.64 -24.26
C GLN A 257 -3.42 -5.12 -24.65
N THR A 258 -2.36 -4.54 -24.12
CA THR A 258 -0.99 -5.01 -24.37
C THR A 258 -0.77 -6.44 -23.86
N LEU A 259 -1.33 -6.78 -22.68
CA LEU A 259 -1.09 -8.07 -22.04
C LEU A 259 -2.03 -9.19 -22.53
N PHE A 260 -3.25 -8.86 -22.92
CA PHE A 260 -4.31 -9.83 -23.20
C PHE A 260 -5.05 -9.58 -24.52
N GLY A 261 -4.66 -8.57 -25.29
CA GLY A 261 -5.29 -8.20 -26.55
C GLY A 261 -5.00 -9.17 -27.70
N LYS A 262 -5.64 -8.89 -28.85
CA LYS A 262 -5.64 -9.79 -30.02
C LYS A 262 -4.24 -10.12 -30.52
N ASP A 263 -3.37 -9.12 -30.65
CA ASP A 263 -2.01 -9.31 -31.17
C ASP A 263 -1.19 -10.27 -30.26
N THR A 264 -1.28 -10.08 -28.94
CA THR A 264 -0.61 -10.95 -27.96
C THR A 264 -1.19 -12.37 -27.96
N GLN A 265 -2.51 -12.50 -28.15
CA GLN A 265 -3.15 -13.81 -28.29
C GLN A 265 -2.70 -14.50 -29.58
N GLN A 266 -2.68 -13.80 -30.71
CA GLN A 266 -2.25 -14.32 -32.00
C GLN A 266 -0.79 -14.75 -31.96
N ALA A 267 0.11 -13.92 -31.43
CA ALA A 267 1.52 -14.27 -31.26
C ALA A 267 1.72 -15.51 -30.37
N SER A 268 0.84 -15.73 -29.38
CA SER A 268 0.89 -16.94 -28.55
C SER A 268 0.49 -18.18 -29.36
N VAL A 269 -0.57 -18.09 -30.16
CA VAL A 269 -1.04 -19.17 -31.04
C VAL A 269 0.00 -19.53 -32.09
N GLU A 270 0.59 -18.51 -32.75
CA GLU A 270 1.66 -18.70 -33.74
C GLU A 270 2.90 -19.37 -33.13
N ALA A 271 3.18 -19.09 -31.85
CA ALA A 271 4.26 -19.74 -31.10
C ALA A 271 3.88 -21.12 -30.53
N GLY A 272 2.69 -21.65 -30.83
CA GLY A 272 2.20 -22.93 -30.30
C GLY A 272 1.98 -22.93 -28.79
N LYS A 273 1.76 -21.76 -28.17
CA LYS A 273 1.58 -21.59 -26.72
C LYS A 273 0.14 -21.21 -26.39
N GLU A 274 -0.31 -21.62 -25.21
CA GLU A 274 -1.60 -21.16 -24.70
C GLU A 274 -1.56 -19.65 -24.41
N ALA A 275 -2.51 -18.90 -24.96
CA ALA A 275 -2.62 -17.47 -24.73
C ALA A 275 -3.05 -17.18 -23.29
N SER A 276 -2.40 -16.20 -22.66
CA SER A 276 -2.84 -15.72 -21.34
C SER A 276 -4.13 -14.92 -21.47
N LYS A 277 -5.07 -15.14 -20.54
CA LYS A 277 -6.34 -14.40 -20.45
C LYS A 277 -6.64 -14.08 -18.99
N VAL A 278 -7.49 -13.08 -18.77
CA VAL A 278 -8.17 -12.89 -17.49
C VAL A 278 -9.42 -13.77 -17.50
N VAL A 279 -9.58 -14.58 -16.46
CA VAL A 279 -10.73 -15.46 -16.29
C VAL A 279 -11.45 -15.12 -14.99
N ILE A 280 -12.78 -15.27 -15.00
CA ILE A 280 -13.59 -15.27 -13.78
C ILE A 280 -13.61 -16.71 -13.28
N ASP A 281 -13.00 -16.94 -12.13
CA ASP A 281 -12.77 -18.28 -11.58
C ASP A 281 -12.94 -18.22 -10.06
N LEU A 282 -14.22 -18.20 -9.64
CA LEU A 282 -14.63 -17.87 -8.28
C LEU A 282 -13.95 -18.79 -7.26
N GLY A 283 -13.09 -18.20 -6.45
CA GLY A 283 -12.41 -18.84 -5.35
C GLY A 283 -11.24 -19.73 -5.74
N ARG A 284 -10.97 -20.04 -7.03
CA ARG A 284 -9.91 -21.00 -7.36
C ARG A 284 -8.52 -20.52 -6.97
N ALA A 285 -8.10 -19.33 -7.41
CA ALA A 285 -6.81 -18.78 -6.99
C ALA A 285 -6.75 -18.52 -5.48
N TYR A 286 -7.89 -18.17 -4.88
CA TYR A 286 -7.96 -17.83 -3.46
C TYR A 286 -7.92 -19.05 -2.54
N PHE A 287 -8.61 -20.14 -2.90
CA PHE A 287 -8.72 -21.38 -2.13
C PHE A 287 -7.62 -22.40 -2.46
N ASN A 288 -6.84 -22.19 -3.51
CA ASN A 288 -5.66 -23.00 -3.82
C ASN A 288 -4.49 -22.70 -2.86
N GLN A 289 -4.73 -22.91 -1.57
CA GLN A 289 -3.83 -22.66 -0.45
C GLN A 289 -3.64 -23.96 0.34
N ASP A 290 -2.40 -24.21 0.77
CA ASP A 290 -2.06 -25.44 1.48
C ASP A 290 -2.18 -25.27 3.00
N PHE A 291 -2.79 -24.16 3.45
CA PHE A 291 -3.06 -23.86 4.86
C PHE A 291 -4.31 -23.00 5.03
N SER A 292 -4.75 -22.85 6.27
CA SER A 292 -6.00 -22.15 6.61
C SER A 292 -5.99 -20.68 6.17
N ILE A 293 -6.95 -20.34 5.30
CA ILE A 293 -7.22 -18.97 4.86
C ILE A 293 -7.65 -18.10 6.03
N THR A 294 -8.52 -18.62 6.90
CA THR A 294 -8.97 -17.90 8.10
C THR A 294 -7.77 -17.54 8.97
N LEU A 295 -6.85 -18.49 9.17
CA LEU A 295 -5.59 -18.21 9.87
C LEU A 295 -4.78 -17.15 9.13
N SER A 296 -4.65 -17.22 7.80
CA SER A 296 -3.93 -16.19 7.03
C SER A 296 -4.53 -14.79 7.22
N ILE A 297 -5.87 -14.66 7.20
CA ILE A 297 -6.56 -13.38 7.34
C ILE A 297 -6.31 -12.84 8.75
N ILE A 298 -6.54 -13.65 9.79
CA ILE A 298 -6.34 -13.25 11.19
C ILE A 298 -4.88 -12.89 11.42
N ALA A 299 -3.94 -13.74 11.03
CA ALA A 299 -2.50 -13.47 11.16
C ALA A 299 -2.05 -12.24 10.36
N GLY A 300 -2.70 -11.96 9.23
CA GLY A 300 -2.41 -10.79 8.39
C GLY A 300 -2.95 -9.48 8.94
N LEU A 301 -4.13 -9.52 9.56
CA LEU A 301 -4.92 -8.35 9.96
C LEU A 301 -5.12 -8.23 11.49
N ALA A 302 -4.43 -9.03 12.31
CA ALA A 302 -4.63 -9.06 13.75
C ALA A 302 -4.59 -7.66 14.38
N PHE A 303 -3.58 -6.85 14.07
CA PHE A 303 -3.49 -5.47 14.57
C PHE A 303 -4.63 -4.55 14.05
N PRO A 304 -4.90 -4.43 12.72
CA PRO A 304 -6.03 -3.65 12.22
C PRO A 304 -7.39 -4.08 12.79
N LEU A 305 -7.63 -5.40 12.91
CA LEU A 305 -8.88 -5.94 13.47
C LEU A 305 -9.01 -5.59 14.95
N PHE A 306 -7.91 -5.67 15.70
CA PHE A 306 -7.87 -5.23 17.10
C PHE A 306 -8.20 -3.74 17.23
N VAL A 307 -7.59 -2.88 16.42
CA VAL A 307 -7.91 -1.44 16.40
C VAL A 307 -9.36 -1.23 16.00
N LEU A 308 -9.86 -1.94 14.98
CA LEU A 308 -11.25 -1.84 14.53
C LEU A 308 -12.25 -2.21 15.63
N ALA A 309 -11.97 -3.24 16.43
CA ALA A 309 -12.86 -3.69 17.50
C ALA A 309 -13.18 -2.58 18.52
N PHE A 310 -12.22 -1.68 18.77
CA PHE A 310 -12.40 -0.50 19.63
C PHE A 310 -13.00 0.71 18.89
N ASN A 311 -13.10 0.66 17.57
CA ASN A 311 -13.39 1.80 16.70
C ASN A 311 -14.49 1.52 15.67
N LEU A 312 -15.39 0.55 15.89
CA LEU A 312 -16.46 0.17 14.95
C LEU A 312 -17.28 1.38 14.48
N LYS A 313 -17.57 2.34 15.36
CA LYS A 313 -18.29 3.57 15.01
C LYS A 313 -17.54 4.45 14.00
N SER A 314 -16.21 4.36 13.96
CA SER A 314 -15.37 5.09 13.01
C SER A 314 -15.56 4.61 11.57
N LEU A 315 -16.15 3.44 11.32
CA LEU A 315 -16.53 3.01 9.96
C LEU A 315 -17.54 3.94 9.29
N LYS A 316 -18.23 4.80 10.05
CA LYS A 316 -19.11 5.85 9.50
C LYS A 316 -18.33 7.07 8.97
N LYS A 317 -17.07 7.19 9.36
CA LYS A 317 -16.17 8.24 8.87
C LYS A 317 -15.59 7.79 7.53
N PRO A 318 -15.72 8.60 6.47
CA PRO A 318 -15.25 8.25 5.14
C PRO A 318 -13.79 7.78 5.11
N GLU A 319 -12.93 8.41 5.91
CA GLU A 319 -11.50 8.12 5.84
C GLU A 319 -11.20 6.67 6.28
N TYR A 320 -11.90 6.21 7.31
CA TYR A 320 -11.76 4.85 7.81
C TYR A 320 -12.55 3.84 6.97
N ALA A 321 -13.70 4.24 6.44
CA ALA A 321 -14.52 3.42 5.54
C ALA A 321 -13.76 3.07 4.25
N VAL A 322 -13.14 4.05 3.59
CA VAL A 322 -12.36 3.85 2.35
C VAL A 322 -11.25 2.82 2.56
N GLY A 323 -10.53 2.90 3.68
CA GLY A 323 -9.46 1.94 4.02
C GLY A 323 -9.98 0.49 4.07
N TRP A 324 -11.03 0.24 4.86
CA TRP A 324 -11.60 -1.10 4.99
C TRP A 324 -12.28 -1.59 3.71
N LEU A 325 -12.98 -0.72 2.99
CA LEU A 325 -13.57 -1.04 1.69
C LEU A 325 -12.51 -1.42 0.66
N THR A 326 -11.36 -0.75 0.67
CA THR A 326 -10.22 -1.08 -0.21
C THR A 326 -9.67 -2.47 0.11
N VAL A 327 -9.59 -2.85 1.40
CA VAL A 327 -9.23 -4.22 1.80
C VAL A 327 -10.25 -5.22 1.27
N LEU A 328 -11.55 -4.97 1.48
CA LEU A 328 -12.62 -5.86 1.02
C LEU A 328 -12.59 -6.04 -0.51
N TRP A 329 -12.42 -4.97 -1.27
CA TRP A 329 -12.30 -5.03 -2.72
C TRP A 329 -11.05 -5.78 -3.18
N GLY A 330 -9.91 -5.61 -2.50
CA GLY A 330 -8.71 -6.41 -2.80
C GLY A 330 -8.92 -7.92 -2.58
N TYR A 331 -9.72 -8.31 -1.58
CA TYR A 331 -10.11 -9.71 -1.39
C TYR A 331 -11.12 -10.17 -2.44
N ALA A 332 -12.12 -9.35 -2.77
CA ALA A 332 -13.10 -9.65 -3.80
C ALA A 332 -12.44 -9.82 -5.19
N GLU A 333 -11.46 -8.99 -5.52
CA GLU A 333 -10.64 -9.10 -6.73
C GLU A 333 -9.94 -10.45 -6.81
N HIS A 334 -9.19 -10.80 -5.75
CA HIS A 334 -8.45 -12.06 -5.70
C HIS A 334 -9.37 -13.30 -5.67
N PHE A 335 -10.56 -13.17 -5.08
CA PHE A 335 -11.58 -14.21 -5.10
C PHE A 335 -12.18 -14.40 -6.50
N THR A 336 -12.40 -13.31 -7.24
CA THR A 336 -13.19 -13.35 -8.48
C THR A 336 -12.34 -13.66 -9.71
N PHE A 337 -11.13 -13.11 -9.79
CA PHE A 337 -10.33 -13.10 -11.00
C PHE A 337 -9.05 -13.93 -10.89
N SER A 338 -8.68 -14.57 -12.00
CA SER A 338 -7.42 -15.31 -12.17
C SER A 338 -6.86 -15.09 -13.57
N GLU A 339 -5.58 -15.44 -13.77
CA GLU A 339 -4.95 -15.47 -15.10
C GLU A 339 -4.87 -16.93 -15.61
N SER A 340 -4.94 -17.14 -16.92
CA SER A 340 -4.70 -18.43 -17.59
C SER A 340 -3.34 -18.46 -18.32
N GLY A 341 -2.99 -19.62 -18.89
CA GLY A 341 -1.76 -19.81 -19.65
C GLY A 341 -0.49 -19.58 -18.81
N PRO A 342 0.62 -19.11 -19.44
CA PRO A 342 1.90 -18.90 -18.75
C PRO A 342 1.87 -17.97 -17.54
N ARG A 343 0.81 -17.17 -17.38
CA ARG A 343 0.66 -16.20 -16.29
C ARG A 343 -0.15 -16.75 -15.11
N ALA A 344 -0.75 -17.93 -15.21
CA ALA A 344 -1.63 -18.48 -14.18
C ALA A 344 -1.00 -18.60 -12.79
N THR A 345 0.32 -18.83 -12.73
CA THR A 345 1.07 -18.98 -11.47
C THR A 345 1.56 -17.67 -10.88
N HIS A 346 1.37 -16.53 -11.57
CA HIS A 346 1.87 -15.23 -11.12
C HIS A 346 1.01 -14.59 -10.01
N GLY A 347 -0.23 -15.06 -9.83
CA GLY A 347 -1.14 -14.59 -8.78
C GLY A 347 -1.42 -13.08 -8.84
N ASN A 348 -1.54 -12.50 -10.04
CA ASN A 348 -1.54 -11.04 -10.18
C ASN A 348 -2.73 -10.32 -9.50
N PHE A 349 -3.87 -10.99 -9.37
CA PHE A 349 -5.05 -10.46 -8.67
C PHE A 349 -4.94 -10.53 -7.13
N ALA A 350 -3.91 -11.21 -6.59
CA ALA A 350 -3.64 -11.24 -5.16
C ALA A 350 -2.89 -10.00 -4.65
N TRP A 351 -2.35 -9.16 -5.54
CA TRP A 351 -1.54 -8.01 -5.13
C TRP A 351 -2.37 -6.82 -4.66
N GLY A 352 -3.60 -6.67 -5.15
CA GLY A 352 -4.51 -5.61 -4.71
C GLY A 352 -4.77 -5.69 -3.20
N LYS A 353 -5.10 -6.89 -2.68
CA LYS A 353 -5.22 -7.10 -1.24
C LYS A 353 -3.93 -6.82 -0.46
N LYS A 354 -2.74 -7.14 -0.99
CA LYS A 354 -1.47 -6.93 -0.26
C LYS A 354 -1.20 -5.45 -0.03
N VAL A 355 -1.38 -4.63 -1.06
CA VAL A 355 -1.24 -3.16 -0.95
C VAL A 355 -2.34 -2.59 -0.05
N ALA A 356 -3.59 -3.04 -0.20
CA ALA A 356 -4.70 -2.59 0.63
C ALA A 356 -4.46 -2.87 2.14
N VAL A 357 -4.01 -4.09 2.47
CA VAL A 357 -3.67 -4.49 3.85
C VAL A 357 -2.51 -3.64 4.38
N TYR A 358 -1.50 -3.34 3.57
CA TYR A 358 -0.41 -2.44 3.96
C TYR A 358 -0.93 -1.05 4.35
N LEU A 359 -1.74 -0.43 3.49
CA LEU A 359 -2.31 0.90 3.75
C LEU A 359 -3.22 0.89 4.98
N MET A 360 -4.03 -0.16 5.16
CA MET A 360 -4.88 -0.32 6.33
C MET A 360 -4.08 -0.46 7.63
N PHE A 361 -2.87 -1.03 7.58
CA PHE A 361 -1.95 -1.02 8.72
C PHE A 361 -1.55 0.41 9.11
N VAL A 362 -1.17 1.24 8.14
CA VAL A 362 -0.78 2.63 8.38
C VAL A 362 -1.96 3.45 8.94
N ILE A 363 -3.16 3.29 8.37
CA ILE A 363 -4.39 3.93 8.88
C ILE A 363 -4.69 3.45 10.31
N SER A 364 -4.56 2.15 10.58
CA SER A 364 -4.81 1.60 11.92
C SER A 364 -3.78 2.06 12.94
N MET A 365 -2.52 2.26 12.53
CA MET A 365 -1.47 2.85 13.39
C MET A 365 -1.79 4.30 13.74
N ALA A 366 -2.27 5.09 12.79
CA ALA A 366 -2.73 6.45 13.06
C ALA A 366 -3.91 6.46 14.03
N LYS A 367 -4.91 5.59 13.81
CA LYS A 367 -6.06 5.45 14.71
C LYS A 367 -5.66 4.93 16.10
N PHE A 368 -4.65 4.08 16.17
CA PHE A 368 -4.10 3.58 17.42
C PHE A 368 -3.48 4.72 18.25
N ILE A 369 -2.67 5.58 17.61
CA ILE A 369 -2.14 6.79 18.24
C ILE A 369 -3.28 7.72 18.67
N GLU A 370 -4.25 7.98 17.79
CA GLU A 370 -5.39 8.84 18.10
C GLU A 370 -6.06 8.42 19.42
N ASN A 371 -6.38 7.13 19.55
CA ASN A 371 -7.01 6.58 20.76
C ASN A 371 -6.11 6.67 22.01
N LEU A 372 -4.79 6.47 21.87
CA LEU A 372 -3.89 6.57 23.01
C LEU A 372 -3.77 8.00 23.55
N TYR A 373 -3.82 8.99 22.67
CA TYR A 373 -3.69 10.40 23.02
C TYR A 373 -5.01 11.10 23.27
N ASP A 374 -6.15 10.54 22.83
CA ASP A 374 -7.48 11.05 23.11
C ASP A 374 -7.83 10.87 24.61
N PRO A 375 -8.09 11.97 25.35
CA PRO A 375 -8.51 11.92 26.76
C PRO A 375 -9.88 11.24 26.96
N GLU A 376 -10.76 11.30 25.97
CA GLU A 376 -12.12 10.74 26.06
C GLU A 376 -12.13 9.24 25.75
N PHE A 377 -11.12 8.73 25.03
CA PHE A 377 -10.99 7.31 24.75
C PHE A 377 -10.84 6.49 26.05
N CYS A 378 -11.80 5.58 26.27
CA CYS A 378 -11.89 4.78 27.50
C CYS A 378 -11.90 5.63 28.79
N LYS A 379 -12.51 6.82 28.76
CA LYS A 379 -12.68 7.68 29.94
C LYS A 379 -13.30 6.90 31.11
N GLY A 380 -12.71 7.08 32.29
CA GLY A 380 -13.08 6.33 33.51
C GLY A 380 -12.61 4.86 33.54
N LYS A 381 -12.00 4.33 32.47
CA LYS A 381 -11.53 2.94 32.35
C LYS A 381 -10.03 2.87 32.07
N LYS A 382 -9.21 3.39 32.99
CA LYS A 382 -7.74 3.47 32.85
C LYS A 382 -7.09 2.11 32.49
N ASN A 383 -7.51 1.03 33.15
CA ASN A 383 -6.97 -0.31 32.89
C ASN A 383 -7.26 -0.79 31.46
N LEU A 384 -8.43 -0.45 30.92
CA LEU A 384 -8.78 -0.79 29.54
C LEU A 384 -7.90 -0.02 28.54
N LYS A 385 -7.62 1.26 28.80
CA LYS A 385 -6.71 2.07 27.96
C LYS A 385 -5.27 1.53 27.99
N ILE A 386 -4.79 1.10 29.17
CA ILE A 386 -3.48 0.46 29.31
C ILE A 386 -3.45 -0.87 28.56
N ALA A 387 -4.45 -1.73 28.77
CA ALA A 387 -4.56 -3.00 28.05
C ALA A 387 -4.61 -2.80 26.53
N TYR A 388 -5.35 -1.79 26.06
CA TYR A 388 -5.38 -1.41 24.65
C TYR A 388 -3.99 -1.08 24.11
N GLY A 389 -3.23 -0.26 24.84
CA GLY A 389 -1.86 0.09 24.48
C GLY A 389 -0.91 -1.11 24.46
N VAL A 390 -0.91 -1.91 25.53
CA VAL A 390 -0.03 -3.08 25.67
C VAL A 390 -0.32 -4.14 24.61
N VAL A 391 -1.58 -4.50 24.41
CA VAL A 391 -1.97 -5.50 23.40
C VAL A 391 -1.67 -4.99 21.99
N GLY A 392 -1.98 -3.73 21.69
CA GLY A 392 -1.68 -3.13 20.39
C GLY A 392 -0.19 -3.13 20.07
N ILE A 393 0.66 -2.75 21.03
CA ILE A 393 2.13 -2.80 20.89
C ILE A 393 2.59 -4.26 20.73
N GLY A 394 2.08 -5.19 21.54
CA GLY A 394 2.41 -6.61 21.44
C GLY A 394 2.12 -7.19 20.05
N LEU A 395 0.96 -6.87 19.48
CA LEU A 395 0.60 -7.27 18.11
C LEU A 395 1.55 -6.68 17.08
N LEU A 396 1.88 -5.38 17.18
CA LEU A 396 2.85 -4.75 16.28
C LEU A 396 4.23 -5.41 16.35
N VAL A 397 4.71 -5.75 17.55
CA VAL A 397 5.97 -6.47 17.75
C VAL A 397 5.93 -7.86 17.10
N LEU A 398 4.83 -8.60 17.22
CA LEU A 398 4.67 -9.91 16.58
C LEU A 398 4.68 -9.83 15.04
N HIS A 399 3.96 -8.86 14.49
CA HIS A 399 3.97 -8.58 13.05
C HIS A 399 5.36 -8.17 12.57
N MET A 400 6.09 -7.41 13.39
CA MET A 400 7.43 -6.95 13.07
C MET A 400 8.47 -8.08 13.13
N GLY A 401 8.47 -8.86 14.20
CA GLY A 401 9.37 -10.00 14.36
C GLY A 401 9.24 -10.99 13.21
N SER A 402 8.01 -11.28 12.78
CA SER A 402 7.75 -12.18 11.64
C SER A 402 8.36 -11.65 10.34
N GLN A 403 8.22 -10.35 10.05
CA GLN A 403 8.81 -9.73 8.86
C GLN A 403 10.33 -9.65 8.93
N LEU A 404 10.91 -9.42 10.11
CA LEU A 404 12.36 -9.39 10.30
C LEU A 404 12.99 -10.77 10.08
N VAL A 405 12.31 -11.85 10.49
CA VAL A 405 12.72 -13.23 10.17
C VAL A 405 12.77 -13.43 8.64
N TYR A 406 11.72 -12.99 7.94
CA TYR A 406 11.68 -13.04 6.49
C TYR A 406 12.77 -12.20 5.82
N LEU A 407 12.96 -10.95 6.27
CA LEU A 407 13.99 -10.04 5.78
C LEU A 407 15.39 -10.63 5.98
N ASN A 408 15.64 -11.23 7.16
CA ASN A 408 16.88 -11.93 7.44
C ASN A 408 17.10 -13.11 6.49
N HIS A 409 16.06 -13.91 6.21
CA HIS A 409 16.18 -15.03 5.29
C HIS A 409 16.55 -14.59 3.87
N ILE A 410 15.82 -13.62 3.30
CA ILE A 410 16.12 -13.11 1.95
C ILE A 410 17.44 -12.35 1.91
N GLY A 411 17.84 -11.69 3.00
CA GLY A 411 19.10 -10.98 3.15
C GLY A 411 20.34 -11.89 3.11
N HIS A 412 20.15 -13.20 3.34
CA HIS A 412 21.18 -14.23 3.19
C HIS A 412 21.04 -15.03 1.87
N GLY A 413 20.19 -14.55 0.95
CA GLY A 413 19.97 -15.14 -0.36
C GLY A 413 19.03 -16.35 -0.36
N GLY A 414 18.28 -16.54 0.72
CA GLY A 414 17.23 -17.55 0.82
C GLY A 414 16.07 -17.30 -0.15
N ARG A 415 15.27 -18.34 -0.43
CA ARG A 415 14.14 -18.23 -1.36
C ARG A 415 13.00 -17.48 -0.69
N TYR A 416 12.38 -16.54 -1.39
CA TYR A 416 11.25 -15.78 -0.86
C TYR A 416 9.95 -16.60 -0.73
N MET A 417 9.90 -17.82 -1.27
CA MET A 417 8.74 -18.71 -1.17
C MET A 417 8.73 -19.58 0.10
N ILE A 418 9.45 -19.19 1.17
CA ILE A 418 9.14 -19.75 2.50
C ILE A 418 7.87 -19.16 3.05
#